data_AF-A0A183ER90-F1
#
_entry.id   AF-A0A183ER90-F1
#
_cell.length_a   1.000
_cell.length_b   1.000
_cell.length_c   1.000
_cell.angle_alpha   90.00
_cell.angle_beta   90.00
_cell.angle_gamma   90.00
#
_symmetry.space_group_name_H-M   'P 1'
#
loop_
_entity.id
_entity.type
_entity.pdbx_description
1 polymer ?
#
loop_
_entity_poly.entity_id
_entity_poly.type
_entity_poly.pdbx_seq_one_letter_code
_entity_poly.pdbx_strand_id
1 'polypeptide(L)'
;MIIQDRIFDDEGSLRSGTLNALIELLIPTREYSPRRSYIFAVLVNIRIFVPPPELLQKILQLCVFEQNAKAANFTKEGRTRIFRGIYKLCLEWTQSIPYDFRDPQMQTRLVELLNLCPIDKECKLQIDRLLEQLFHTVCSLSAQNSF
;
A
#
# COMPACT_ATOMS: atom_id res chain seq x y z
N MET A 1 1.48 -14.59 -29.67
CA MET A 1 1.83 -13.23 -29.19
C MET A 1 2.07 -13.36 -27.69
N ILE A 2 3.31 -13.21 -27.22
CA ILE A 2 3.59 -13.24 -25.77
C ILE A 2 3.04 -11.92 -25.22
N ILE A 3 1.95 -11.97 -24.48
CA ILE A 3 1.45 -10.80 -23.75
C ILE A 3 2.49 -10.56 -22.66
N GLN A 4 3.30 -9.51 -22.82
CA GLN A 4 4.20 -9.06 -21.77
C GLN A 4 3.36 -8.41 -20.67
N ASP A 5 3.51 -8.88 -19.44
CA ASP A 5 2.76 -8.35 -18.29
C ASP A 5 3.15 -6.92 -17.94
N ARG A 6 4.35 -6.47 -18.34
CA ARG A 6 4.89 -5.12 -18.09
C ARG A 6 5.69 -4.65 -19.29
N ILE A 7 5.49 -3.40 -19.69
CA ILE A 7 6.21 -2.73 -20.77
C ILE A 7 6.84 -1.48 -20.17
N PHE A 8 8.17 -1.40 -20.26
CA PHE A 8 8.95 -0.24 -19.85
C PHE A 8 9.45 0.51 -21.09
N ASP A 9 9.70 1.81 -20.97
CA ASP A 9 10.43 2.57 -21.98
C ASP A 9 11.93 2.32 -21.89
N ASP A 10 12.67 2.89 -22.83
CA ASP A 10 14.14 2.80 -22.92
C ASP A 10 14.85 3.45 -21.72
N GLU A 11 14.14 4.28 -20.94
CA GLU A 11 14.61 4.92 -19.72
C GLU A 11 14.27 4.11 -18.46
N GLY A 12 13.59 2.97 -18.60
CA GLY A 12 13.19 2.08 -17.52
C GLY A 12 11.94 2.52 -16.75
N SER A 13 11.17 3.49 -17.27
CA SER A 13 9.89 3.90 -16.70
C SER A 13 8.76 3.00 -17.22
N LEU A 14 7.82 2.64 -16.34
CA LEU A 14 6.69 1.78 -16.70
C LEU A 14 5.74 2.54 -17.64
N ARG A 15 5.54 2.03 -18.86
CA ARG A 15 4.57 2.56 -19.83
C ARG A 15 3.20 1.91 -19.71
N SER A 16 3.16 0.58 -19.57
CA SER A 16 1.90 -0.16 -19.46
C SER A 16 2.14 -1.51 -18.79
N GLY A 17 1.07 -2.11 -18.27
CA GLY A 17 1.10 -3.46 -17.72
C GLY A 17 -0.30 -3.99 -17.49
N THR A 18 -0.39 -5.29 -17.23
CA THR A 18 -1.65 -5.91 -16.80
C THR A 18 -2.05 -5.40 -15.41
N LEU A 19 -3.33 -5.47 -15.07
CA LEU A 19 -3.84 -5.03 -13.76
C LEU A 19 -3.05 -5.66 -12.60
N ASN A 20 -2.81 -6.97 -12.67
CA ASN A 20 -2.03 -7.69 -11.66
C ASN A 20 -0.59 -7.17 -11.58
N ALA A 21 0.05 -6.94 -12.72
CA ALA A 21 1.41 -6.40 -12.75
C ALA A 21 1.49 -4.99 -12.14
N LEU A 22 0.48 -4.15 -12.35
CA LEU A 22 0.41 -2.82 -11.74
C LEU A 22 0.26 -2.90 -10.23
N ILE A 23 -0.55 -3.84 -9.72
CA ILE A 23 -0.74 -4.10 -8.28
C ILE A 23 0.55 -4.65 -7.66
N GLU A 24 1.23 -5.60 -8.31
CA GLU A 24 2.50 -6.14 -7.84
C GLU A 24 3.59 -5.05 -7.72
N LEU A 25 3.59 -4.06 -8.61
CA LEU A 25 4.49 -2.90 -8.53
C LEU A 25 4.15 -1.92 -7.40
N LEU A 26 3.05 -2.10 -6.67
CA LEU A 26 2.81 -1.40 -5.39
C LEU A 26 3.54 -2.09 -4.23
N ILE A 27 3.92 -3.35 -4.39
CA ILE A 27 4.51 -4.15 -3.31
C ILE A 27 6.00 -3.83 -3.22
N PRO A 28 6.48 -3.31 -2.07
CA PRO A 28 7.90 -3.06 -1.89
C PRO A 28 8.66 -4.39 -1.82
N THR A 29 9.83 -4.45 -2.47
CA THR A 29 10.74 -5.59 -2.40
C THR A 29 12.11 -5.16 -1.89
N ARG A 30 13.05 -6.10 -1.81
CA ARG A 30 14.43 -5.80 -1.41
C ARG A 30 15.09 -4.77 -2.34
N GLU A 31 14.82 -4.86 -3.63
CA GLU A 31 15.51 -4.08 -4.66
C GLU A 31 14.65 -2.94 -5.22
N TYR A 32 13.35 -2.95 -4.92
CA TYR A 32 12.40 -2.00 -5.46
C TYR A 32 11.54 -1.36 -4.36
N SER A 33 11.32 -0.05 -4.47
CA SER A 33 10.34 0.68 -3.67
C SER A 33 9.54 1.59 -4.59
N PRO A 34 8.19 1.54 -4.55
CA PRO A 34 7.36 2.33 -5.45
C PRO A 34 7.55 3.83 -5.21
N ARG A 35 7.59 4.59 -6.31
CA ARG A 35 7.64 6.06 -6.26
C ARG A 35 6.27 6.59 -5.82
N ARG A 36 6.27 7.74 -5.13
CA ARG A 36 5.04 8.40 -4.64
C ARG A 36 4.05 8.67 -5.78
N SER A 37 4.55 9.16 -6.92
CA SER A 37 3.75 9.41 -8.12
C SER A 37 3.10 8.14 -8.68
N TYR A 38 3.83 7.02 -8.68
CA TYR A 38 3.29 5.74 -9.12
C TYR A 38 2.18 5.24 -8.18
N ILE A 39 2.42 5.27 -6.87
CA ILE A 39 1.41 4.89 -5.86
C ILE A 39 0.13 5.69 -6.09
N PHE A 40 0.23 7.02 -6.15
CA PHE A 40 -0.92 7.89 -6.38
C PHE A 40 -1.65 7.54 -7.68
N ALA A 41 -0.93 7.49 -8.81
CA ALA A 41 -1.51 7.23 -10.12
C ALA A 41 -2.23 5.88 -10.17
N VAL A 42 -1.63 4.84 -9.61
CA VAL A 42 -2.26 3.51 -9.56
C VAL A 42 -3.48 3.52 -8.65
N LEU A 43 -3.39 4.09 -7.46
CA LEU A 43 -4.49 4.12 -6.51
C LEU A 43 -5.72 4.84 -7.08
N VAL A 44 -5.55 5.96 -7.79
CA VAL A 44 -6.71 6.68 -8.38
C VAL A 44 -7.30 5.95 -9.59
N ASN A 45 -6.50 5.24 -10.38
CA ASN A 45 -6.95 4.59 -11.61
C ASN A 45 -7.47 3.16 -11.39
N ILE A 46 -6.84 2.35 -10.53
CA ILE A 46 -7.20 0.93 -10.35
C ILE A 46 -8.62 0.74 -9.80
N ARG A 47 -9.17 1.74 -9.12
CA ARG A 47 -10.51 1.70 -8.51
C ARG A 47 -11.63 1.33 -9.47
N ILE A 48 -11.47 1.64 -10.75
CA ILE A 48 -12.45 1.29 -11.78
C ILE A 48 -12.49 -0.22 -12.07
N PHE A 49 -11.42 -0.94 -11.71
CA PHE A 49 -11.28 -2.38 -11.92
C PHE A 49 -11.35 -3.18 -10.62
N VAL A 50 -10.86 -2.62 -9.50
CA VAL A 50 -10.78 -3.30 -8.20
C VAL A 50 -11.24 -2.36 -7.08
N PRO A 51 -12.27 -2.73 -6.30
CA PRO A 51 -12.69 -1.95 -5.14
C PRO A 51 -11.56 -1.75 -4.11
N PRO A 52 -11.48 -0.60 -3.41
CA PRO A 52 -10.40 -0.32 -2.46
C PRO A 52 -10.17 -1.39 -1.38
N PRO A 53 -11.21 -1.94 -0.72
CA PRO A 53 -11.00 -2.99 0.29
C PRO A 53 -10.43 -4.28 -0.32
N GLU A 54 -10.84 -4.62 -1.54
CA GLU A 54 -10.32 -5.80 -2.25
C GLU A 54 -8.87 -5.57 -2.69
N LEU A 55 -8.54 -4.37 -3.18
CA LEU A 55 -7.17 -4.00 -3.55
C LEU A 55 -6.23 -4.10 -2.34
N LEU A 56 -6.65 -3.56 -1.20
CA LEU A 56 -5.86 -3.62 0.03
C LEU A 56 -5.67 -5.06 0.52
N GLN A 57 -6.70 -5.90 0.40
CA GLN A 57 -6.61 -7.34 0.68
C GLN A 57 -5.60 -8.05 -0.23
N LYS A 58 -5.60 -7.76 -1.54
CA LYS A 58 -4.62 -8.32 -2.48
C LYS A 58 -3.20 -7.87 -2.12
N ILE A 59 -3.02 -6.59 -1.79
CA ILE A 59 -1.73 -6.04 -1.35
C ILE A 59 -1.24 -6.74 -0.08
N LEU A 60 -2.11 -6.96 0.90
CA LEU A 60 -1.80 -7.69 2.12
C LEU A 60 -1.30 -9.11 1.81
N GLN A 61 -2.02 -9.85 0.97
CA GLN A 61 -1.66 -11.21 0.57
C GLN A 61 -0.30 -11.27 -0.15
N LEU A 62 -0.07 -10.35 -1.09
CA LEU A 62 1.22 -10.26 -1.80
C LEU A 62 2.36 -9.89 -0.86
N CYS A 63 2.14 -8.98 0.10
CA CYS A 63 3.13 -8.63 1.12
C CYS A 63 3.50 -9.84 1.98
N VAL A 64 2.52 -10.63 2.42
CA VAL A 64 2.75 -11.86 3.20
C VAL A 64 3.51 -12.90 2.39
N PHE A 65 3.14 -13.09 1.13
CA PHE A 65 3.83 -14.01 0.22
C PHE A 65 5.30 -13.61 0.03
N GLU A 66 5.56 -12.33 -0.29
CA GLU A 66 6.92 -11.83 -0.45
C GLU A 66 7.75 -11.95 0.84
N GLN A 67 7.14 -11.67 2.00
CA GLN A 67 7.81 -11.85 3.29
C GLN A 67 8.22 -13.30 3.54
N ASN A 68 7.33 -14.26 3.28
CA ASN A 68 7.57 -15.68 3.52
C ASN A 68 8.50 -16.33 2.48
N ALA A 69 8.59 -15.78 1.27
CA ALA A 69 9.33 -16.39 0.17
C ALA A 69 10.88 -16.28 0.29
N LYS A 70 11.41 -15.36 1.11
CA LYS A 70 12.85 -15.03 1.11
C LYS A 70 13.44 -15.02 2.52
N ALA A 71 14.44 -15.89 2.76
CA ALA A 71 15.16 -15.98 4.04
C ALA A 71 15.74 -14.64 4.53
N ALA A 72 16.13 -13.75 3.60
CA ALA A 72 16.64 -12.42 3.92
C ALA A 72 15.58 -11.46 4.52
N ASN A 73 14.28 -11.74 4.34
CA ASN A 73 13.20 -10.92 4.89
C ASN A 73 12.98 -11.17 6.38
N PHE A 74 13.59 -12.22 6.95
CA PHE A 74 13.55 -12.49 8.39
C PHE A 74 14.61 -11.70 9.17
N THR A 75 15.57 -11.04 8.49
CA THR A 75 16.53 -10.15 9.14
C THR A 75 15.87 -8.87 9.61
N LYS A 76 16.48 -8.17 10.58
CA LYS A 76 15.95 -6.89 11.07
C LYS A 76 15.91 -5.84 9.94
N GLU A 77 16.93 -5.82 9.10
CA GLU A 77 17.09 -4.90 7.98
C GLU A 77 16.05 -5.17 6.89
N GLY A 78 15.84 -6.45 6.56
CA GLY A 78 14.84 -6.90 5.59
C GLY A 78 13.44 -6.49 6.00
N ARG A 79 13.06 -6.79 7.26
CA ARG A 79 11.76 -6.35 7.81
C ARG A 79 11.63 -4.82 7.79
N THR A 80 12.66 -4.08 8.19
CA THR A 80 12.64 -2.59 8.21
C THR A 80 12.39 -2.00 6.84
N ARG A 81 13.00 -2.58 5.80
CA ARG A 81 12.79 -2.10 4.43
C ARG A 81 11.37 -2.37 3.95
N ILE A 82 10.83 -3.55 4.23
CA ILE A 82 9.46 -3.92 3.89
C ILE A 82 8.48 -2.99 4.61
N PHE A 83 8.65 -2.81 5.92
CA PHE A 83 7.86 -1.88 6.72
C PHE A 83 7.86 -0.47 6.12
N ARG A 84 9.03 0.10 5.80
CA ARG A 84 9.11 1.44 5.20
C ARG A 84 8.34 1.55 3.89
N GLY A 85 8.39 0.51 3.05
CA GLY A 85 7.66 0.48 1.80
C GLY A 85 6.14 0.40 2.00
N ILE A 86 5.69 -0.49 2.90
CA ILE A 86 4.27 -0.65 3.25
C ILE A 86 3.75 0.63 3.90
N TYR A 87 4.47 1.16 4.88
CA TYR A 87 4.12 2.40 5.55
C TYR A 87 3.99 3.56 4.56
N LYS A 88 4.92 3.68 3.61
CA LYS A 88 4.84 4.69 2.55
C LYS A 88 3.58 4.51 1.70
N LEU A 89 3.28 3.29 1.25
CA LEU A 89 2.06 3.00 0.50
C LEU A 89 0.80 3.41 1.27
N CYS A 90 0.71 3.00 2.54
CA CYS A 90 -0.40 3.34 3.42
C CYS A 90 -0.52 4.85 3.63
N LEU A 91 0.59 5.53 3.91
CA LEU A 91 0.65 6.98 4.10
C LEU A 91 0.16 7.73 2.85
N GLU A 92 0.61 7.34 1.67
CA GLU A 92 0.16 7.96 0.42
C GLU A 92 -1.34 7.76 0.18
N TRP A 93 -1.87 6.57 0.50
CA TRP A 93 -3.29 6.28 0.34
C TRP A 93 -4.14 7.10 1.31
N THR A 94 -3.79 7.13 2.59
CA THR A 94 -4.56 7.85 3.62
C THR A 94 -4.52 9.37 3.42
N GLN A 95 -3.40 9.92 2.94
CA GLN A 95 -3.27 11.35 2.67
C GLN A 95 -3.95 11.77 1.38
N SER A 96 -3.79 10.98 0.31
CA SER A 96 -4.28 11.38 -1.00
C SER A 96 -5.77 11.07 -1.18
N ILE A 97 -6.26 10.01 -0.52
CA ILE A 97 -7.60 9.49 -0.76
C ILE A 97 -8.26 8.98 0.53
N PRO A 98 -8.42 9.87 1.54
CA PRO A 98 -8.95 9.50 2.86
C PRO A 98 -10.39 8.95 2.82
N TYR A 99 -11.17 9.28 1.78
CA TYR A 99 -12.56 8.85 1.64
C TYR A 99 -12.75 7.33 1.56
N ASP A 100 -11.75 6.58 1.08
CA ASP A 100 -11.81 5.12 1.04
C ASP A 100 -11.92 4.51 2.43
N PHE A 101 -11.36 5.19 3.43
CA PHE A 101 -11.31 4.73 4.80
C PHE A 101 -12.55 5.12 5.61
N ARG A 102 -13.61 5.65 4.98
CA ARG A 102 -14.93 5.74 5.63
C ARG A 102 -15.53 4.36 5.90
N ASP A 103 -15.15 3.37 5.10
CA ASP A 103 -15.53 1.98 5.31
C ASP A 103 -14.72 1.38 6.48
N PRO A 104 -15.38 0.88 7.55
CA PRO A 104 -14.70 0.21 8.65
C PRO A 104 -13.86 -0.99 8.20
N GLN A 105 -14.31 -1.72 7.17
CA GLN A 105 -13.56 -2.85 6.62
C GLN A 105 -12.21 -2.40 6.06
N MET A 106 -12.18 -1.26 5.37
CA MET A 106 -10.94 -0.67 4.84
C MET A 106 -9.98 -0.30 5.97
N GLN A 107 -10.49 0.27 7.06
CA GLN A 107 -9.68 0.60 8.24
C GLN A 107 -9.10 -0.66 8.90
N THR A 108 -9.89 -1.71 9.08
CA THR A 108 -9.41 -2.99 9.63
C THR A 108 -8.27 -3.57 8.79
N ARG A 109 -8.44 -3.62 7.46
CA ARG A 109 -7.40 -4.13 6.55
C ARG A 109 -6.12 -3.29 6.57
N LEU A 110 -6.24 -1.97 6.74
CA LEU A 110 -5.09 -1.08 6.85
C LEU A 110 -4.28 -1.40 8.11
N VAL A 111 -4.97 -1.58 9.24
CA VAL A 111 -4.35 -1.92 10.52
C VAL A 111 -3.68 -3.29 10.44
N GLU A 112 -4.30 -4.29 9.80
CA GLU A 112 -3.69 -5.60 9.55
C GLU A 112 -2.40 -5.48 8.73
N LEU A 113 -2.43 -4.69 7.64
CA LEU A 113 -1.28 -4.48 6.76
C LEU A 113 -0.11 -3.80 7.48
N LEU A 114 -0.38 -2.73 8.23
CA LEU A 114 0.63 -2.00 8.99
C LEU A 114 1.27 -2.86 10.09
N ASN A 115 0.49 -3.78 10.67
CA ASN A 115 0.95 -4.70 11.71
C ASN A 115 1.63 -5.97 11.19
N LEU A 116 1.86 -6.14 9.88
CA LEU A 116 2.59 -7.28 9.36
C LEU A 116 4.08 -7.29 9.79
N CYS A 117 4.69 -6.12 9.99
CA CYS A 117 6.14 -6.02 10.18
C CYS A 117 6.56 -5.22 11.44
N PRO A 118 6.09 -5.53 12.66
CA PRO A 118 6.51 -4.81 13.85
C PRO A 118 7.97 -5.16 14.17
N ILE A 119 8.86 -4.17 14.04
CA ILE A 119 10.30 -4.37 14.21
C ILE A 119 10.83 -3.68 15.46
N ASP A 120 10.30 -2.51 15.80
CA ASP A 120 10.69 -1.74 16.96
C ASP A 120 9.57 -0.79 17.45
N LYS A 121 9.82 -0.11 18.57
CA LYS A 121 8.88 0.84 19.19
C LYS A 121 8.65 2.08 18.32
N GLU A 122 9.64 2.54 17.57
CA GLU A 122 9.51 3.73 16.73
C GLU A 122 8.55 3.49 15.56
N CYS A 123 8.65 2.32 14.92
CA CYS A 123 7.72 1.91 13.87
C CYS A 123 6.27 1.87 14.39
N LYS A 124 6.06 1.38 15.62
CA LYS A 124 4.73 1.40 16.24
C LYS A 124 4.21 2.82 16.45
N LEU A 125 5.03 3.72 16.99
CA LEU A 125 4.67 5.14 17.13
C LEU A 125 4.36 5.81 15.78
N GLN A 126 4.99 5.39 14.68
CA GLN A 126 4.65 5.89 13.35
C GLN A 126 3.28 5.38 12.88
N ILE A 127 2.99 4.10 13.11
CA ILE A 127 1.66 3.51 12.81
C ILE A 127 0.58 4.22 13.62
N ASP A 128 0.78 4.39 14.93
CA ASP A 128 -0.20 4.99 15.83
C ASP A 128 -0.53 6.43 15.39
N ARG A 129 0.50 7.25 15.12
CA ARG A 129 0.33 8.61 14.60
C ARG A 129 -0.42 8.64 13.27
N LEU A 130 -0.12 7.73 12.36
CA LEU A 130 -0.81 7.64 11.07
C LEU A 130 -2.29 7.30 11.24
N LEU A 131 -2.60 6.33 12.10
CA LEU A 131 -3.97 5.90 12.37
C LEU A 131 -4.77 7.00 13.07
N GLU A 132 -4.19 7.68 14.06
CA GLU A 132 -4.82 8.83 14.74
C GLU A 132 -5.18 9.94 13.73
N GLN A 133 -4.24 10.30 12.85
CA GLN A 133 -4.48 11.31 11.80
C GLN A 133 -5.57 10.86 10.83
N LEU A 134 -5.55 9.59 10.42
CA LEU A 134 -6.56 9.04 9.54
C LEU A 134 -7.95 9.09 10.20
N PHE A 135 -8.08 8.59 11.44
CA PHE A 135 -9.38 8.55 12.11
C PHE A 135 -9.94 9.95 12.36
N HIS A 136 -9.10 10.91 12.74
CA HIS A 136 -9.51 12.31 12.85
C HIS A 136 -10.03 12.85 11.49
N THR A 137 -9.34 12.53 10.40
CA THR A 137 -9.73 12.93 9.04
C THR A 137 -11.04 12.26 8.61
N VAL A 138 -11.20 10.96 8.86
CA VAL A 138 -12.44 10.24 8.53
C VAL A 138 -13.62 10.77 9.32
N CYS A 139 -13.43 11.06 10.61
CA CYS A 139 -14.46 11.68 11.45
C CYS A 139 -14.89 13.05 10.91
N SER A 140 -13.94 13.93 10.54
CA SER A 140 -14.29 15.25 9.99
C SER A 140 -15.02 15.15 8.64
N LEU A 141 -14.66 14.19 7.79
CA LEU A 141 -15.34 13.90 6.53
C LEU A 141 -16.76 13.37 6.73
N SER A 142 -17.01 12.60 7.80
CA SER A 142 -18.35 12.11 8.14
C SER A 142 -19.27 13.25 8.60
N ALA A 143 -18.73 14.21 9.37
CA ALA A 143 -19.49 15.35 9.87
C ALA A 143 -19.93 16.33 8.76
N GLN A 144 -19.13 16.48 7.70
CA GLN A 144 -19.45 17.37 6.57
C GLN A 144 -20.61 16.87 5.68
N ASN A 145 -20.96 15.59 5.74
CA ASN A 145 -22.02 14.97 4.92
C ASN A 145 -23.37 14.85 5.66
N SER A 146 -23.48 15.44 6.86
CA SER A 146 -24.69 15.38 7.70
C SER A 146 -25.61 16.60 7.53
N PHE A 147 -25.49 17.33 6.41
CA PHE A 147 -26.31 18.50 6.05
C PHE A 147 -27.07 18.25 4.75
#